data_AF-A0A8X7Z0I6-F1
#
_entry.id   AF-A0A8X7Z0I6-F1
#
_cell.length_a   1.000
_cell.length_b   1.000
_cell.length_c   1.000
_cell.angle_alpha   90.00
_cell.angle_beta   90.00
_cell.angle_gamma   90.00
#
_symmetry.space_group_name_H-M   'P 1'
#
loop_
_entity.id
_entity.type
_entity.pdbx_description
1 polymer ?
#
loop_
_entity_poly.entity_id
_entity_poly.type
_entity_poly.pdbx_seq_one_letter_code
_entity_poly.pdbx_strand_id
1 'polypeptide(L)'
;MRTILFKASPSRSPTRSTPHRQTFSDTLMDENFENARELISKWDASRSSSLHCDVANLFASDNRYEAQQYLNSIKDLQIAMQYHISQDPTSDKLVLAQNLMEIAMKRLEKEFYIILKSRRQHLDPESVSRASRSSVSEFEDESEEDELSRVEEDSISEVELVSMDAMKDLKAIAECMIGVGYGKECVKIFKIIRKSIVDEALYHLNVESMLSLAQIQKMDWEVLEVKIKAWLHAVKVAVKTLFYGERVLCDQVFSSSPSLKESCFADITREGALSLFVFPENVAKCKKAPERIFRTLDLYEAIADLWTEIEPIFDLESTSTIRQQVINSLNKLGEAVRATLTEFETAISKFNSKAAVPGGGIHPLTRYVMNYITFLADYSGVLTDILADWPLTVPSPLPEAYFGSPVSADGTSTSSISIRLAWLILVMLCKLDGKAEIYKDVALSYLFLANNLQYVVNKVQKSSLKLLLGDEWMEKHEEKVRQYASNYERMGWSKVFAALPDANDNQMTTPQVTDCFKRFNSSFEEAYNNQASWVVSDSKLRDQIKVSVARKLVPVYREFYGKNRQLVARKEGIVRFAPDDLGNYLSDLLFGAGGSGSSLSLSTSSSASSFSSSSGHSRGVRSR
;
A
#
# COMPACT_ATOMS: atom_id res chain seq x y z
N MET A 1 66.10 11.52 -12.68
CA MET A 1 67.17 12.53 -12.77
C MET A 1 67.88 12.61 -11.42
N ARG A 2 69.21 12.41 -11.40
CA ARG A 2 70.20 12.97 -10.44
C ARG A 2 70.05 12.58 -8.95
N THR A 3 71.05 12.12 -8.18
CA THR A 3 72.51 12.01 -8.35
C THR A 3 73.08 11.06 -7.29
N ILE A 4 74.21 10.44 -7.64
CA ILE A 4 75.11 9.57 -6.87
C ILE A 4 75.85 10.36 -5.78
N LEU A 5 76.19 9.73 -4.64
CA LEU A 5 77.42 10.00 -3.88
C LEU A 5 77.94 8.73 -3.19
N PHE A 6 79.14 8.31 -3.61
CA PHE A 6 79.92 7.16 -3.12
C PHE A 6 80.44 7.38 -1.69
N LYS A 7 80.55 6.28 -0.92
CA LYS A 7 81.66 6.16 0.05
C LYS A 7 82.13 4.70 0.27
N ALA A 8 83.44 4.57 0.11
CA ALA A 8 84.40 3.48 0.31
C ALA A 8 84.00 2.17 1.02
N SER A 9 84.37 1.06 0.40
CA SER A 9 84.59 -0.26 1.03
C SER A 9 85.87 -0.28 1.86
N PRO A 10 85.89 -0.95 3.02
CA PRO A 10 87.10 -1.55 3.57
C PRO A 10 87.16 -3.06 3.28
N SER A 11 88.40 -3.51 3.19
CA SER A 11 88.91 -4.84 2.85
C SER A 11 88.29 -6.02 3.60
N ARG A 12 88.06 -7.10 2.83
CA ARG A 12 87.94 -8.50 3.27
C ARG A 12 89.01 -8.87 4.31
N SER A 13 88.55 -9.34 5.47
CA SER A 13 89.25 -10.31 6.31
C SER A 13 88.48 -11.65 6.26
N PRO A 14 89.16 -12.81 6.29
CA PRO A 14 88.49 -14.10 6.13
C PRO A 14 87.96 -14.58 7.48
N THR A 15 86.72 -14.24 7.82
CA THR A 15 86.01 -14.88 8.93
C THR A 15 85.45 -16.22 8.46
N ARG A 16 86.29 -17.25 8.65
CA ARG A 16 85.95 -18.62 9.07
C ARG A 16 84.44 -18.93 9.00
N SER A 17 84.04 -19.66 7.95
CA SER A 17 82.72 -20.29 7.84
C SER A 17 82.48 -21.18 9.07
N THR A 18 81.69 -20.67 10.01
CA THR A 18 80.99 -21.53 10.95
C THR A 18 79.93 -22.27 10.12
N PRO A 19 79.81 -23.60 10.21
CA PRO A 19 78.71 -24.28 9.54
C PRO A 19 77.43 -23.72 10.15
N HIS A 20 76.56 -23.14 9.33
CA HIS A 20 75.18 -22.88 9.71
C HIS A 20 74.64 -24.21 10.25
N ARG A 21 74.46 -24.31 11.56
CA ARG A 21 73.67 -25.41 12.13
C ARG A 21 72.26 -25.16 11.62
N GLN A 22 71.87 -25.86 10.56
CA GLN A 22 70.47 -25.95 10.16
C GLN A 22 69.68 -26.33 11.40
N THR A 23 68.87 -25.40 11.86
CA THR A 23 67.94 -25.66 12.95
C THR A 23 66.84 -26.56 12.42
N PHE A 24 66.17 -27.31 13.30
CA PHE A 24 65.00 -28.12 12.93
C PHE A 24 63.93 -27.27 12.20
N SER A 25 63.86 -25.98 12.55
CA SER A 25 63.02 -25.00 11.87
C SER A 25 63.46 -24.70 10.44
N ASP A 26 64.77 -24.61 10.16
CA ASP A 26 65.27 -24.42 8.79
C ASP A 26 64.91 -25.62 7.89
N THR A 27 65.06 -26.85 8.41
CA THR A 27 64.73 -28.06 7.65
C THR A 27 63.24 -28.19 7.39
N LEU A 28 62.39 -27.82 8.35
CA LEU A 28 60.94 -27.89 8.23
C LEU A 28 60.39 -26.83 7.28
N MET A 29 60.95 -25.62 7.28
CA MET A 29 60.55 -24.57 6.34
C MET A 29 61.01 -24.86 4.90
N ASP A 30 62.19 -25.47 4.74
CA ASP A 30 62.66 -25.95 3.43
C ASP A 30 61.79 -27.10 2.90
N GLU A 31 61.33 -28.02 3.77
CA GLU A 31 60.40 -29.09 3.40
C GLU A 31 59.02 -28.54 2.97
N ASN A 32 58.48 -27.59 3.73
CA ASN A 32 57.24 -26.88 3.37
C ASN A 32 57.36 -26.18 2.01
N PHE A 33 58.51 -25.55 1.73
CA PHE A 33 58.77 -24.90 0.45
C PHE A 33 58.78 -25.89 -0.72
N GLU A 34 59.48 -27.02 -0.60
CA GLU A 34 59.55 -28.02 -1.69
C GLU A 34 58.21 -28.73 -1.90
N ASN A 35 57.48 -29.06 -0.83
CA ASN A 35 56.12 -29.62 -0.94
C ASN A 35 55.16 -28.66 -1.66
N ALA A 36 55.20 -27.37 -1.29
CA ALA A 36 54.39 -26.36 -1.98
C ALA A 36 54.82 -26.19 -3.44
N ARG A 37 56.12 -26.24 -3.73
CA ARG A 37 56.64 -26.15 -5.09
C ARG A 37 56.15 -27.29 -5.98
N GLU A 38 56.14 -28.51 -5.47
CA GLU A 38 55.67 -29.69 -6.22
C GLU A 38 54.17 -29.58 -6.53
N LEU A 39 53.34 -29.32 -5.50
CA LEU A 39 51.89 -29.20 -5.64
C LEU A 39 51.47 -28.01 -6.51
N ILE A 40 52.08 -26.83 -6.34
CA ILE A 40 51.76 -25.64 -7.14
C ILE A 40 52.21 -25.85 -8.59
N SER A 41 53.38 -26.44 -8.82
CA SER A 41 53.88 -26.70 -10.17
C SER A 41 53.04 -27.73 -10.92
N LYS A 42 52.46 -28.72 -10.21
CA LYS A 42 51.55 -29.71 -10.81
C LYS A 42 50.33 -29.04 -11.45
N TRP A 43 49.82 -27.98 -10.83
CA TRP A 43 48.62 -27.26 -11.25
C TRP A 43 48.91 -25.98 -12.03
N ASP A 44 50.16 -25.73 -12.40
CA ASP A 44 50.56 -24.60 -13.22
C ASP A 44 50.15 -24.82 -14.69
N ALA A 45 49.09 -24.10 -15.10
CA ALA A 45 48.56 -24.15 -16.45
C ALA A 45 49.55 -23.65 -17.52
N SER A 46 50.58 -22.88 -17.15
CA SER A 46 51.57 -22.34 -18.10
C SER A 46 52.60 -23.36 -18.57
N ARG A 47 52.77 -24.47 -17.83
CA ARG A 47 53.72 -25.56 -18.15
C ARG A 47 53.12 -26.72 -18.94
N SER A 48 51.79 -26.80 -19.04
CA SER A 48 51.10 -27.88 -19.75
C SER A 48 50.84 -27.51 -21.21
N SER A 49 51.84 -27.72 -22.05
CA SER A 49 51.75 -27.65 -23.52
C SER A 49 51.16 -28.92 -24.15
N SER A 50 50.15 -29.53 -23.55
CA SER A 50 49.46 -30.69 -24.13
C SER A 50 48.03 -30.33 -24.51
N LEU A 51 47.68 -30.61 -25.76
CA LEU A 51 46.39 -30.39 -26.44
C LEU A 51 45.20 -31.17 -25.83
N HIS A 52 45.28 -31.59 -24.57
CA HIS A 52 44.29 -32.45 -23.93
C HIS A 52 43.92 -32.07 -22.49
N CYS A 53 44.46 -31.00 -21.91
CA CYS A 53 44.10 -30.49 -20.58
C CYS A 53 43.33 -29.17 -20.65
N ASP A 54 42.31 -29.10 -21.49
CA ASP A 54 41.17 -28.25 -21.14
C ASP A 54 40.37 -29.01 -20.07
N VAL A 55 40.05 -28.38 -18.93
CA VAL A 55 39.02 -28.81 -17.96
C VAL A 55 39.41 -29.82 -16.85
N ALA A 56 40.53 -29.66 -16.14
CA ALA A 56 40.65 -30.19 -14.78
C ALA A 56 40.34 -29.08 -13.76
N ASN A 57 39.15 -29.12 -13.14
CA ASN A 57 38.77 -28.18 -12.08
C ASN A 57 39.31 -28.71 -10.74
N LEU A 58 40.07 -27.90 -10.02
CA LEU A 58 40.66 -28.28 -8.74
C LEU A 58 39.56 -28.59 -7.71
N PHE A 59 38.46 -27.85 -7.75
CA PHE A 59 37.31 -28.00 -6.84
C PHE A 59 36.16 -28.83 -7.43
N ALA A 60 36.45 -29.73 -8.38
CA ALA A 60 35.47 -30.74 -8.79
C ALA A 60 35.17 -31.73 -7.64
N SER A 61 33.98 -32.36 -7.67
CA SER A 61 33.50 -33.25 -6.60
C SER A 61 34.41 -34.43 -6.30
N ASP A 62 35.18 -34.87 -7.28
CA ASP A 62 36.16 -35.95 -7.22
C ASP A 62 37.53 -35.53 -6.64
N ASN A 63 37.84 -34.23 -6.59
CA ASN A 63 39.17 -33.70 -6.25
C ASN A 63 39.22 -32.89 -4.93
N ARG A 64 38.21 -33.01 -4.05
CA ARG A 64 38.08 -32.21 -2.82
C ARG A 64 39.29 -32.29 -1.88
N TYR A 65 39.86 -33.49 -1.72
CA TYR A 65 41.03 -33.68 -0.88
C TYR A 65 42.27 -32.98 -1.44
N GLU A 66 42.46 -33.04 -2.76
CA GLU A 66 43.57 -32.39 -3.44
C GLU A 66 43.43 -30.86 -3.40
N ALA A 67 42.21 -30.32 -3.54
CA ALA A 67 41.94 -28.90 -3.34
C ALA A 67 42.34 -28.42 -1.93
N GLN A 68 42.04 -29.21 -0.89
CA GLN A 68 42.40 -28.88 0.48
C GLN A 68 43.92 -28.92 0.70
N GLN A 69 44.60 -29.93 0.14
CA GLN A 69 46.07 -29.98 0.17
C GLN A 69 46.69 -28.78 -0.54
N TYR A 70 46.13 -28.38 -1.68
CA TYR A 70 46.59 -27.21 -2.43
C TYR A 70 46.48 -25.94 -1.58
N LEU A 71 45.34 -25.69 -0.93
CA LEU A 71 45.15 -24.54 -0.04
C LEU A 71 46.10 -24.56 1.17
N ASN A 72 46.35 -25.73 1.76
CA ASN A 72 47.31 -25.88 2.86
C ASN A 72 48.74 -25.58 2.41
N SER A 73 49.14 -26.09 1.24
CA SER A 73 50.49 -25.86 0.69
C SER A 73 50.78 -24.37 0.45
N ILE A 74 49.76 -23.58 0.11
CA ILE A 74 49.88 -22.12 -0.03
C ILE A 74 50.12 -21.45 1.33
N LYS A 75 49.42 -21.91 2.38
CA LYS A 75 49.62 -21.40 3.75
C LYS A 75 51.02 -21.76 4.25
N ASP A 76 51.45 -22.99 4.02
CA ASP A 76 52.80 -23.46 4.38
C ASP A 76 53.89 -22.67 3.66
N LEU A 77 53.68 -22.36 2.36
CA LEU A 77 54.56 -21.50 1.59
C LEU A 77 54.62 -20.07 2.17
N GLN A 78 53.49 -19.49 2.57
CA GLN A 78 53.45 -18.17 3.20
C GLN A 78 54.22 -18.16 4.53
N ILE A 79 54.08 -19.19 5.36
CA ILE A 79 54.80 -19.33 6.63
C ILE A 79 56.31 -19.43 6.36
N ALA A 80 56.71 -20.27 5.38
CA ALA A 80 58.11 -20.40 4.99
C ALA A 80 58.68 -19.07 4.46
N MET A 81 57.93 -18.32 3.66
CA MET A 81 58.32 -16.99 3.18
C MET A 81 58.55 -16.01 4.33
N GLN A 82 57.62 -15.93 5.29
CA GLN A 82 57.77 -15.04 6.46
C GLN A 82 59.00 -15.41 7.30
N TYR A 83 59.27 -16.71 7.47
CA TYR A 83 60.47 -17.20 8.14
C TYR A 83 61.76 -16.79 7.40
N HIS A 84 61.83 -17.03 6.09
CA HIS A 84 62.99 -16.67 5.29
C HIS A 84 63.21 -15.15 5.21
N ILE A 85 62.16 -14.32 5.19
CA ILE A 85 62.28 -12.86 5.28
C ILE A 85 62.97 -12.43 6.58
N SER A 86 62.67 -13.12 7.69
CA SER A 86 63.24 -12.82 9.01
C SER A 86 64.71 -13.22 9.16
N GLN A 87 65.12 -14.25 8.40
CA GLN A 87 66.47 -14.82 8.42
C GLN A 87 67.41 -14.16 7.40
N ASP A 88 66.98 -14.08 6.13
CA ASP A 88 67.75 -13.52 5.02
C ASP A 88 66.82 -12.88 3.96
N PRO A 89 66.62 -11.55 4.02
CA PRO A 89 65.76 -10.83 3.08
C PRO A 89 66.32 -10.73 1.66
N THR A 90 67.57 -11.16 1.42
CA THR A 90 68.22 -11.12 0.09
C THR A 90 68.30 -12.48 -0.61
N SER A 91 67.67 -13.50 -0.04
CA SER A 91 67.74 -14.87 -0.55
C SER A 91 67.03 -15.04 -1.89
N ASP A 92 67.68 -15.69 -2.86
CA ASP A 92 67.06 -16.10 -4.14
C ASP A 92 65.84 -17.04 -3.93
N LYS A 93 65.80 -17.76 -2.80
CA LYS A 93 64.65 -18.60 -2.42
C LYS A 93 63.38 -17.79 -2.23
N LEU A 94 63.47 -16.54 -1.73
CA LEU A 94 62.31 -15.66 -1.56
C LEU A 94 61.73 -15.23 -2.92
N VAL A 95 62.58 -15.00 -3.91
CA VAL A 95 62.13 -14.65 -5.28
C VAL A 95 61.39 -15.84 -5.90
N LEU A 96 61.92 -17.06 -5.73
CA LEU A 96 61.24 -18.28 -6.19
C LEU A 96 59.91 -18.51 -5.47
N ALA A 97 59.88 -18.33 -4.15
CA ALA A 97 58.66 -18.46 -3.35
C ALA A 97 57.59 -17.43 -3.76
N GLN A 98 57.99 -16.18 -4.02
CA GLN A 98 57.10 -15.14 -4.53
C GLN A 98 56.50 -15.52 -5.89
N ASN A 99 57.32 -16.03 -6.82
CA ASN A 99 56.84 -16.50 -8.13
C ASN A 99 55.86 -17.68 -7.99
N LEU A 100 56.15 -18.63 -7.09
CA LEU A 100 55.23 -19.75 -6.79
C LEU A 100 53.91 -19.24 -6.21
N MET A 101 53.97 -18.24 -5.33
CA MET A 101 52.78 -17.62 -4.76
C MET A 101 51.92 -16.97 -5.85
N GLU A 102 52.52 -16.22 -6.79
CA GLU A 102 51.78 -15.62 -7.90
C GLU A 102 51.12 -16.66 -8.81
N ILE A 103 51.79 -17.79 -9.09
CA ILE A 103 51.21 -18.89 -9.88
C ILE A 103 50.01 -19.50 -9.13
N ALA A 104 50.16 -19.74 -7.83
CA ALA A 104 49.09 -20.29 -7.01
C ALA A 104 47.87 -19.37 -6.93
N MET A 105 48.10 -18.06 -6.76
CA MET A 105 47.01 -17.08 -6.71
C MET A 105 46.28 -16.98 -8.05
N LYS A 106 46.99 -16.96 -9.19
CA LYS A 106 46.36 -17.01 -10.53
C LYS A 106 45.50 -18.26 -10.72
N ARG A 107 45.93 -19.40 -10.16
CA ARG A 107 45.14 -20.63 -10.19
C ARG A 107 43.88 -20.51 -9.35
N LEU A 108 43.97 -20.01 -8.12
CA LEU A 108 42.82 -19.78 -7.25
C LEU A 108 41.85 -18.76 -7.84
N GLU A 109 42.33 -17.67 -8.46
CA GLU A 109 41.50 -16.71 -9.20
C GLU A 109 40.67 -17.39 -10.30
N LYS A 110 41.30 -18.29 -11.07
CA LYS A 110 40.63 -19.05 -12.14
C LYS A 110 39.58 -20.00 -11.57
N GLU A 111 39.90 -20.75 -10.52
CA GLU A 111 38.94 -21.67 -9.89
C GLU A 111 37.76 -20.92 -9.26
N PHE A 112 38.03 -19.80 -8.58
CA PHE A 112 37.00 -18.93 -8.01
C PHE A 112 36.05 -18.40 -9.08
N TYR A 113 36.60 -17.94 -10.21
CA TYR A 113 35.81 -17.55 -11.39
C TYR A 113 34.97 -18.71 -11.94
N ILE A 114 35.56 -19.91 -12.08
CA ILE A 114 34.88 -21.09 -12.62
C ILE A 114 33.71 -21.49 -11.72
N ILE A 115 33.87 -21.50 -10.39
CA ILE A 115 32.79 -21.86 -9.46
C ILE A 115 31.65 -20.85 -9.56
N LEU A 116 31.97 -19.55 -9.52
CA LEU A 116 30.97 -18.47 -9.62
C LEU A 116 30.20 -18.50 -10.95
N LYS A 117 30.88 -18.81 -12.06
CA LYS A 117 30.27 -18.84 -13.39
C LYS A 117 29.51 -20.13 -13.67
N SER A 118 30.08 -21.28 -13.33
CA SER A 118 29.54 -22.60 -13.70
C SER A 118 28.36 -22.98 -12.81
N ARG A 119 28.32 -22.49 -11.56
CA ARG A 119 27.22 -22.72 -10.62
C ARG A 119 26.27 -21.53 -10.51
N ARG A 120 26.14 -20.73 -11.57
CA ARG A 120 25.31 -19.50 -11.60
C ARG A 120 23.87 -19.75 -11.17
N GLN A 121 23.28 -20.88 -11.57
CA GLN A 121 21.90 -21.26 -11.25
C GLN A 121 21.72 -21.79 -9.81
N HIS A 122 22.81 -22.14 -9.12
CA HIS A 122 22.78 -22.65 -7.74
C HIS A 122 23.29 -21.61 -6.75
N LEU A 123 23.97 -20.58 -7.23
CA LEU A 123 24.33 -19.39 -6.46
C LEU A 123 23.37 -18.24 -6.76
N ASP A 124 22.28 -18.49 -7.47
CA ASP A 124 21.29 -17.45 -7.67
C ASP A 124 20.67 -17.08 -6.31
N PRO A 125 20.22 -15.83 -6.17
CA PRO A 125 19.77 -15.33 -4.87
C PRO A 125 18.60 -16.12 -4.26
N GLU A 126 17.78 -16.75 -5.10
CA GLU A 126 16.68 -17.60 -4.66
C GLU A 126 17.19 -18.90 -4.03
N SER A 127 18.09 -19.63 -4.69
CA SER A 127 18.69 -20.85 -4.12
C SER A 127 19.48 -20.57 -2.85
N VAL A 128 20.21 -19.46 -2.80
CA VAL A 128 20.96 -19.06 -1.59
C VAL A 128 20.02 -18.72 -0.43
N SER A 129 18.96 -17.93 -0.69
CA SER A 129 17.96 -17.59 0.33
C SER A 129 17.27 -18.83 0.91
N ARG A 130 16.96 -19.82 0.06
CA ARG A 130 16.35 -21.08 0.48
C ARG A 130 17.31 -21.96 1.29
N ALA A 131 18.55 -22.12 0.81
CA ALA A 131 19.57 -22.89 1.51
C ALA A 131 19.85 -22.34 2.92
N SER A 132 19.82 -21.01 3.10
CA SER A 132 19.93 -20.40 4.43
C SER A 132 18.74 -20.68 5.33
N ARG A 133 17.51 -20.58 4.82
CA ARG A 133 16.30 -20.85 5.61
C ARG A 133 16.24 -22.31 6.07
N SER A 134 16.62 -23.25 5.19
CA SER A 134 16.74 -24.67 5.53
C SER A 134 17.80 -24.94 6.60
N SER A 135 18.91 -24.20 6.60
CA SER A 135 19.95 -24.33 7.64
C SER A 135 19.55 -23.76 9.00
N VAL A 136 18.53 -22.89 9.08
CA VAL A 136 18.03 -22.28 10.33
C VAL A 136 16.87 -23.07 10.92
N SER A 137 16.07 -23.76 10.09
CA SER A 137 14.95 -24.60 10.56
C SER A 137 15.38 -25.83 11.36
N GLU A 138 16.67 -26.18 11.39
CA GLU A 138 17.20 -27.25 12.24
C GLU A 138 17.31 -26.83 13.73
N PHE A 139 17.04 -25.56 14.08
CA PHE A 139 17.24 -25.04 15.45
C PHE A 139 16.12 -24.15 16.03
N GLU A 140 14.99 -23.94 15.37
CA GLU A 140 13.89 -23.13 15.93
C GLU A 140 12.56 -23.91 15.91
N ASP A 141 12.18 -24.40 17.10
CA ASP A 141 10.83 -24.85 17.41
C ASP A 141 10.03 -23.69 18.06
N GLU A 142 8.74 -23.70 17.75
CA GLU A 142 7.63 -22.87 18.25
C GLU A 142 7.55 -21.38 17.86
N SER A 143 6.76 -21.12 16.82
CA SER A 143 5.80 -19.99 16.78
C SER A 143 4.65 -20.37 15.84
N GLU A 144 3.46 -20.60 16.41
CA GLU A 144 2.23 -20.81 15.64
C GLU A 144 1.77 -19.49 15.02
N GLU A 145 1.60 -19.46 13.69
CA GLU A 145 0.51 -18.81 12.94
C GLU A 145 0.83 -18.83 11.43
N ASP A 146 0.37 -19.87 10.73
CA ASP A 146 -0.33 -19.78 9.43
C ASP A 146 -0.58 -21.20 8.88
N GLU A 147 -1.79 -21.70 9.11
CA GLU A 147 -2.35 -22.84 8.37
C GLU A 147 -2.70 -22.37 6.96
N LEU A 148 -1.93 -22.79 5.95
CA LEU A 148 -2.42 -23.37 4.69
C LEU A 148 -1.23 -23.80 3.81
N SER A 149 -1.20 -25.09 3.45
CA SER A 149 -0.23 -25.80 2.60
C SER A 149 1.04 -26.40 3.25
N ARG A 150 0.87 -27.12 4.37
CA ARG A 150 1.83 -28.16 4.77
C ARG A 150 1.50 -29.48 4.07
N VAL A 151 2.16 -29.76 2.95
CA VAL A 151 2.35 -31.13 2.44
C VAL A 151 3.74 -31.22 1.79
N GLU A 152 4.61 -32.04 2.41
CA GLU A 152 5.79 -32.74 1.85
C GLU A 152 7.03 -31.92 1.42
N GLU A 153 8.04 -31.82 2.30
CA GLU A 153 9.38 -32.45 2.18
C GLU A 153 10.36 -31.84 3.19
N ASP A 154 10.58 -32.54 4.30
CA ASP A 154 11.59 -32.22 5.33
C ASP A 154 12.98 -32.76 4.92
N SER A 155 13.32 -32.59 3.64
CA SER A 155 14.55 -33.09 3.02
C SER A 155 15.20 -31.94 2.27
N ILE A 156 16.45 -31.60 2.65
CA ILE A 156 17.25 -30.59 1.95
C ILE A 156 17.27 -30.98 0.47
N SER A 157 16.80 -30.08 -0.40
CA SER A 157 16.74 -30.38 -1.83
C SER A 157 18.15 -30.53 -2.39
N GLU A 158 18.33 -31.37 -3.43
CA GLU A 158 19.61 -31.56 -4.10
C GLU A 158 20.23 -30.22 -4.55
N VAL A 159 19.38 -29.28 -4.94
CA VAL A 159 19.77 -27.92 -5.33
C VAL A 159 20.41 -27.16 -4.16
N GLU A 160 19.82 -27.22 -2.96
CA GLU A 160 20.33 -26.55 -1.76
C GLU A 160 21.68 -27.12 -1.30
N LEU A 161 21.86 -28.44 -1.39
CA LEU A 161 23.15 -29.09 -1.07
C LEU A 161 24.27 -28.63 -2.02
N VAL A 162 23.98 -28.56 -3.33
CA VAL A 162 24.94 -28.10 -4.34
C VAL A 162 25.31 -26.62 -4.14
N SER A 163 24.36 -25.80 -3.70
CA SER A 163 24.59 -24.40 -3.30
C SER A 163 25.50 -24.33 -2.07
N MET A 164 25.23 -25.10 -1.02
CA MET A 164 26.03 -25.10 0.21
C MET A 164 27.48 -25.51 -0.06
N ASP A 165 27.71 -26.52 -0.89
CA ASP A 165 29.07 -26.96 -1.24
C ASP A 165 29.82 -25.94 -2.08
N ALA A 166 29.14 -25.26 -3.00
CA ALA A 166 29.71 -24.15 -3.75
C ALA A 166 30.13 -23.00 -2.81
N MET A 167 29.29 -22.65 -1.84
CA MET A 167 29.59 -21.58 -0.89
C MET A 167 30.75 -21.95 0.05
N LYS A 168 30.87 -23.22 0.46
CA LYS A 168 32.03 -23.72 1.21
C LYS A 168 33.34 -23.60 0.41
N ASP A 169 33.31 -23.95 -0.87
CA ASP A 169 34.49 -23.84 -1.75
C ASP A 169 34.91 -22.39 -1.96
N LEU A 170 33.95 -21.52 -2.26
CA LEU A 170 34.20 -20.08 -2.41
C LEU A 170 34.78 -19.49 -1.13
N LYS A 171 34.24 -19.86 0.04
CA LYS A 171 34.79 -19.45 1.33
C LYS A 171 36.23 -19.92 1.52
N ALA A 172 36.52 -21.20 1.29
CA ALA A 172 37.86 -21.75 1.47
C ALA A 172 38.91 -21.06 0.58
N ILE A 173 38.54 -20.77 -0.68
CA ILE A 173 39.40 -20.02 -1.60
C ILE A 173 39.58 -18.58 -1.13
N ALA A 174 38.50 -17.88 -0.77
CA ALA A 174 38.53 -16.50 -0.32
C ALA A 174 39.37 -16.33 0.96
N GLU A 175 39.21 -17.21 1.95
CA GLU A 175 40.02 -17.20 3.19
C GLU A 175 41.51 -17.38 2.90
N CYS A 176 41.86 -18.29 1.99
CA CYS A 176 43.24 -18.47 1.57
C CYS A 176 43.80 -17.22 0.89
N MET A 177 43.12 -16.70 -0.15
CA MET A 177 43.57 -15.51 -0.87
C MET A 177 43.68 -14.27 0.03
N ILE A 178 42.74 -14.07 0.96
CA ILE A 178 42.78 -12.96 1.92
C ILE A 178 43.96 -13.13 2.88
N GLY A 179 44.19 -14.35 3.39
CA GLY A 179 45.28 -14.65 4.30
C GLY A 179 46.66 -14.32 3.72
N VAL A 180 46.86 -14.51 2.41
CA VAL A 180 48.11 -14.16 1.72
C VAL A 180 48.15 -12.73 1.14
N GLY A 181 47.10 -11.93 1.33
CA GLY A 181 47.07 -10.52 0.90
C GLY A 181 46.53 -10.26 -0.50
N TYR A 182 45.95 -11.26 -1.17
CA TYR A 182 45.31 -11.18 -2.50
C TYR A 182 43.78 -10.98 -2.42
N GLY A 183 43.29 -10.40 -1.32
CA GLY A 183 41.86 -10.19 -1.10
C GLY A 183 41.22 -9.26 -2.13
N LYS A 184 41.96 -8.29 -2.68
CA LYS A 184 41.43 -7.33 -3.66
C LYS A 184 41.11 -7.98 -5.00
N GLU A 185 41.97 -8.89 -5.45
CA GLU A 185 41.84 -9.69 -6.67
C GLU A 185 40.64 -10.62 -6.56
N CYS A 186 40.51 -11.31 -5.43
CA CYS A 186 39.35 -12.16 -5.11
C CYS A 186 38.03 -11.38 -5.17
N VAL A 187 37.94 -10.25 -4.45
CA VAL A 187 36.75 -9.39 -4.41
C VAL A 187 36.43 -8.81 -5.80
N LYS A 188 37.43 -8.46 -6.60
CA LYS A 188 37.22 -7.97 -7.96
C LYS A 188 36.52 -9.01 -8.84
N ILE A 189 36.94 -10.27 -8.79
CA ILE A 189 36.31 -11.37 -9.55
C ILE A 189 34.88 -11.59 -9.06
N PHE A 190 34.71 -11.68 -7.74
CA PHE A 190 33.40 -11.86 -7.12
C PHE A 190 32.41 -10.79 -7.57
N LYS A 191 32.79 -9.51 -7.39
CA LYS A 191 31.95 -8.36 -7.72
C LYS A 191 31.50 -8.34 -9.17
N ILE A 192 32.40 -8.61 -10.13
CA ILE A 192 32.06 -8.58 -11.56
C ILE A 192 30.96 -9.59 -11.87
N ILE A 193 31.10 -10.82 -11.37
CA ILE A 193 30.14 -11.89 -11.68
C ILE A 193 28.84 -11.67 -10.93
N ARG A 194 28.91 -11.40 -9.62
CA ARG A 194 27.72 -11.23 -8.78
C ARG A 194 26.91 -10.00 -9.16
N LYS A 195 27.57 -8.86 -9.43
CA LYS A 195 26.88 -7.67 -9.95
C LYS A 195 26.16 -7.96 -11.26
N SER A 196 26.78 -8.69 -12.19
CA SER A 196 26.11 -9.10 -13.43
C SER A 196 24.88 -10.00 -13.18
N ILE A 197 24.91 -10.86 -12.15
CA ILE A 197 23.76 -11.72 -11.79
C ILE A 197 22.64 -10.89 -11.17
N VAL A 198 22.99 -10.01 -10.23
CA VAL A 198 22.02 -9.15 -9.54
C VAL A 198 21.38 -8.17 -10.53
N ASP A 199 22.18 -7.53 -11.38
CA ASP A 199 21.68 -6.59 -12.40
C ASP A 199 20.76 -7.31 -13.42
N GLU A 200 21.11 -8.53 -13.86
CA GLU A 200 20.24 -9.33 -14.75
C GLU A 200 18.92 -9.72 -14.07
N ALA A 201 18.96 -10.12 -12.79
CA ALA A 201 17.76 -10.42 -12.02
C ALA A 201 16.86 -9.18 -11.85
N LEU A 202 17.45 -8.02 -11.54
CA LEU A 202 16.73 -6.74 -11.44
C LEU A 202 16.14 -6.30 -12.78
N TYR A 203 16.84 -6.54 -13.88
CA TYR A 203 16.33 -6.31 -15.22
C TYR A 203 15.08 -7.14 -15.50
N HIS A 204 15.08 -8.43 -15.16
CA HIS A 204 13.91 -9.31 -15.30
C HIS A 204 12.74 -8.93 -14.39
N LEU A 205 13.03 -8.35 -13.22
CA LEU A 205 12.03 -7.75 -12.33
C LEU A 205 11.56 -6.35 -12.79
N ASN A 206 12.05 -5.86 -13.94
CA ASN A 206 11.78 -4.53 -14.50
C ASN A 206 12.22 -3.36 -13.59
N VAL A 207 13.21 -3.56 -12.72
CA VAL A 207 13.74 -2.53 -11.80
C VAL A 207 14.67 -1.55 -12.51
N GLU A 208 15.48 -2.01 -13.46
CA GLU A 208 16.35 -1.14 -14.27
C GLU A 208 15.55 -0.22 -15.21
N SER A 209 14.33 -0.64 -15.57
CA SER A 209 13.37 0.16 -16.33
C SER A 209 12.57 1.16 -15.49
N MET A 210 12.90 1.31 -14.19
CA MET A 210 12.18 2.24 -13.33
C MET A 210 12.48 3.68 -13.71
N LEU A 211 11.40 4.41 -13.94
CA LEU A 211 11.40 5.63 -14.70
C LEU A 211 11.97 6.80 -13.88
N SER A 212 12.71 7.66 -14.55
CA SER A 212 13.08 8.97 -13.99
C SER A 212 11.83 9.82 -13.73
N LEU A 213 11.93 10.77 -12.81
CA LEU A 213 10.84 11.70 -12.51
C LEU A 213 10.24 12.37 -13.77
N ALA A 214 11.10 12.77 -14.71
CA ALA A 214 10.68 13.42 -15.95
C ALA A 214 9.87 12.49 -16.87
N GLN A 215 10.17 11.19 -16.87
CA GLN A 215 9.41 10.19 -17.64
C GLN A 215 8.06 9.91 -16.97
N ILE A 216 8.03 9.77 -15.64
CA ILE A 216 6.79 9.53 -14.89
C ILE A 216 5.82 10.71 -15.06
N GLN A 217 6.31 11.95 -14.98
CA GLN A 217 5.46 13.14 -15.12
C GLN A 217 4.81 13.31 -16.50
N LYS A 218 5.40 12.72 -17.55
CA LYS A 218 4.88 12.75 -18.92
C LYS A 218 3.98 11.56 -19.25
N MET A 219 3.89 10.58 -18.35
CA MET A 219 3.18 9.33 -18.57
C MET A 219 1.71 9.44 -18.18
N ASP A 220 0.85 8.77 -18.93
CA ASP A 220 -0.56 8.63 -18.59
C ASP A 220 -0.75 7.82 -17.31
N TRP A 221 -1.80 8.14 -16.55
CA TRP A 221 -2.02 7.54 -15.24
C TRP A 221 -2.27 6.04 -15.33
N GLU A 222 -3.01 5.57 -16.33
CA GLU A 222 -3.32 4.15 -16.51
C GLU A 222 -2.04 3.33 -16.72
N VAL A 223 -1.07 3.88 -17.45
CA VAL A 223 0.22 3.23 -17.68
C VAL A 223 1.07 3.25 -16.40
N LEU A 224 1.07 4.39 -15.69
CA LEU A 224 1.78 4.50 -14.41
C LEU A 224 1.22 3.53 -13.36
N GLU A 225 -0.09 3.34 -13.30
CA GLU A 225 -0.73 2.40 -12.38
C GLU A 225 -0.25 0.95 -12.62
N VAL A 226 -0.13 0.53 -13.88
CA VAL A 226 0.42 -0.80 -14.23
C VAL A 226 1.88 -0.92 -13.76
N LYS A 227 2.68 0.14 -13.93
CA LYS A 227 4.07 0.17 -13.45
C LYS A 227 4.17 0.11 -11.93
N ILE A 228 3.28 0.79 -11.21
CA ILE A 228 3.20 0.71 -9.75
C ILE A 228 2.87 -0.72 -9.31
N LYS A 229 1.90 -1.39 -9.94
CA LYS A 229 1.58 -2.80 -9.65
C LYS A 229 2.75 -3.75 -9.90
N ALA A 230 3.47 -3.56 -11.00
CA ALA A 230 4.68 -4.32 -11.30
C ALA A 230 5.77 -4.08 -10.24
N TRP A 231 5.95 -2.82 -9.81
CA TRP A 231 6.86 -2.46 -8.72
C TRP A 231 6.50 -3.15 -7.40
N LEU A 232 5.21 -3.17 -7.03
CA LEU A 232 4.73 -3.81 -5.79
C LEU A 232 5.05 -5.32 -5.74
N HIS A 233 5.07 -5.99 -6.89
CA HIS A 233 5.53 -7.38 -6.97
C HIS A 233 7.05 -7.47 -6.93
N ALA A 234 7.74 -6.65 -7.73
CA ALA A 234 9.20 -6.65 -7.85
C ALA A 234 9.90 -6.37 -6.52
N VAL A 235 9.41 -5.41 -5.72
CA VAL A 235 10.04 -5.04 -4.44
C VAL A 235 10.06 -6.20 -3.45
N LYS A 236 8.98 -7.00 -3.38
CA LYS A 236 8.89 -8.16 -2.49
C LYS A 236 9.92 -9.22 -2.85
N VAL A 237 10.06 -9.53 -4.15
CA VAL A 237 11.07 -10.47 -4.65
C VAL A 237 12.46 -9.89 -4.43
N ALA A 238 12.69 -8.64 -4.80
CA ALA A 238 14.00 -8.00 -4.68
C ALA A 238 14.52 -7.99 -3.23
N VAL A 239 13.67 -7.68 -2.25
CA VAL A 239 14.06 -7.67 -0.82
C VAL A 239 14.21 -9.09 -0.28
N LYS A 240 13.16 -9.93 -0.40
CA LYS A 240 13.08 -11.21 0.31
C LYS A 240 13.93 -12.33 -0.31
N THR A 241 14.33 -12.21 -1.58
CA THR A 241 15.15 -13.22 -2.26
C THR A 241 16.47 -12.61 -2.74
N LEU A 242 16.42 -11.57 -3.57
CA LEU A 242 17.62 -11.04 -4.24
C LEU A 242 18.65 -10.44 -3.27
N PHE A 243 18.27 -9.39 -2.54
CA PHE A 243 19.19 -8.70 -1.64
C PHE A 243 19.53 -9.54 -0.42
N TYR A 244 18.56 -10.28 0.13
CA TYR A 244 18.80 -11.21 1.22
C TYR A 244 19.79 -12.31 0.83
N GLY A 245 19.57 -12.99 -0.30
CA GLY A 245 20.46 -14.04 -0.78
C GLY A 245 21.87 -13.53 -1.06
N GLU A 246 22.01 -12.33 -1.64
CA GLU A 246 23.32 -11.72 -1.88
C GLU A 246 24.02 -11.34 -0.56
N ARG A 247 23.27 -10.88 0.45
CA ARG A 247 23.81 -10.59 1.78
C ARG A 247 24.38 -11.85 2.41
N VAL A 248 23.60 -12.94 2.44
CA VAL A 248 24.06 -14.24 2.93
C VAL A 248 25.32 -14.69 2.21
N LEU A 249 25.34 -14.62 0.87
CA LEU A 249 26.48 -15.10 0.10
C LEU A 249 27.75 -14.31 0.42
N CYS A 250 27.66 -12.99 0.49
CA CYS A 250 28.78 -12.13 0.90
C CYS A 250 29.24 -12.47 2.32
N ASP A 251 28.29 -12.72 3.23
CA ASP A 251 28.56 -13.05 4.62
C ASP A 251 29.30 -14.38 4.78
N GLN A 252 28.94 -15.37 3.97
CA GLN A 252 29.56 -16.69 4.00
C GLN A 252 30.92 -16.70 3.32
N VAL A 253 31.06 -16.08 2.14
CA VAL A 253 32.31 -16.12 1.36
C VAL A 253 33.41 -15.28 2.01
N PHE A 254 33.06 -14.12 2.60
CA PHE A 254 34.02 -13.19 3.18
C PHE A 254 34.01 -13.16 4.72
N SER A 255 33.63 -14.27 5.37
CA SER A 255 33.53 -14.34 6.84
C SER A 255 34.83 -14.01 7.58
N SER A 256 35.99 -14.16 6.92
CA SER A 256 37.31 -13.84 7.48
C SER A 256 37.66 -12.35 7.45
N SER A 257 36.90 -11.52 6.72
CA SER A 257 37.18 -10.08 6.59
C SER A 257 35.90 -9.25 6.56
N PRO A 258 35.51 -8.63 7.70
CA PRO A 258 34.32 -7.79 7.77
C PRO A 258 34.33 -6.67 6.72
N SER A 259 35.44 -5.93 6.59
CA SER A 259 35.52 -4.80 5.65
C SER A 259 35.29 -5.20 4.17
N LEU A 260 35.73 -6.39 3.76
CA LEU A 260 35.50 -6.89 2.41
C LEU A 260 34.05 -7.35 2.23
N LYS A 261 33.47 -8.04 3.21
CA LYS A 261 32.04 -8.42 3.25
C LYS A 261 31.15 -7.19 3.04
N GLU A 262 31.37 -6.13 3.81
CA GLU A 262 30.54 -4.92 3.75
C GLU A 262 30.66 -4.19 2.40
N SER A 263 31.90 -3.93 1.97
CA SER A 263 32.16 -3.18 0.73
C SER A 263 31.70 -3.94 -0.51
N CYS A 264 31.86 -5.27 -0.53
CA CYS A 264 31.46 -6.11 -1.64
C CYS A 264 29.94 -6.12 -1.82
N PHE A 265 29.19 -6.42 -0.74
CA PHE A 265 27.73 -6.41 -0.75
C PHE A 265 27.16 -5.05 -1.18
N ALA A 266 27.68 -3.97 -0.61
CA ALA A 266 27.24 -2.62 -0.93
C ALA A 266 27.50 -2.29 -2.41
N ASP A 267 28.68 -2.63 -2.95
CA ASP A 267 29.01 -2.31 -4.34
C ASP A 267 28.20 -3.12 -5.37
N ILE A 268 27.76 -4.32 -5.02
CA ILE A 268 26.92 -5.17 -5.87
C ILE A 268 25.48 -4.64 -5.89
N THR A 269 24.93 -4.28 -4.72
CA THR A 269 23.48 -4.01 -4.59
C THR A 269 23.10 -2.53 -4.70
N ARG A 270 24.02 -1.60 -4.44
CA ARG A 270 23.71 -0.16 -4.28
C ARG A 270 22.93 0.45 -5.43
N GLU A 271 23.40 0.27 -6.66
CA GLU A 271 22.76 0.88 -7.84
C GLU A 271 21.32 0.36 -8.04
N GLY A 272 21.16 -0.97 -7.97
CA GLY A 272 19.88 -1.63 -8.11
C GLY A 272 18.88 -1.28 -7.01
N ALA A 273 19.33 -1.31 -5.75
CA ALA A 273 18.51 -0.97 -4.59
C ALA A 273 18.10 0.52 -4.62
N LEU A 274 19.02 1.43 -4.96
CA LEU A 274 18.67 2.84 -5.12
C LEU A 274 17.66 3.06 -6.24
N SER A 275 17.83 2.41 -7.40
CA SER A 275 16.84 2.51 -8.50
C SER A 275 15.45 2.04 -8.06
N LEU A 276 15.39 0.91 -7.34
CA LEU A 276 14.15 0.35 -6.81
C LEU A 276 13.44 1.31 -5.86
N PHE A 277 14.16 1.85 -4.89
CA PHE A 277 13.57 2.70 -3.84
C PHE A 277 13.41 4.17 -4.23
N VAL A 278 14.08 4.66 -5.29
CA VAL A 278 13.83 6.02 -5.82
C VAL A 278 12.48 6.10 -6.56
N PHE A 279 11.99 5.00 -7.12
CA PHE A 279 10.75 5.01 -7.89
C PHE A 279 9.52 5.49 -7.09
N PRO A 280 9.22 4.98 -5.88
CA PRO A 280 8.10 5.47 -5.07
C PRO A 280 8.22 6.96 -4.71
N GLU A 281 9.44 7.44 -4.42
CA GLU A 281 9.68 8.88 -4.21
C GLU A 281 9.30 9.70 -5.46
N ASN A 282 9.65 9.24 -6.65
CA ASN A 282 9.31 9.94 -7.89
C ASN A 282 7.79 9.93 -8.16
N VAL A 283 7.11 8.82 -7.84
CA VAL A 283 5.63 8.75 -7.90
C VAL A 283 5.00 9.77 -6.95
N ALA A 284 5.51 9.89 -5.72
CA ALA A 284 5.03 10.85 -4.72
C ALA A 284 5.15 12.32 -5.18
N LYS A 285 6.15 12.64 -6.00
CA LYS A 285 6.39 13.99 -6.56
C LYS A 285 5.48 14.34 -7.74
N CYS A 286 4.66 13.41 -8.23
CA CYS A 286 3.78 13.66 -9.37
C CYS A 286 2.56 14.52 -8.99
N LYS A 287 1.80 14.93 -10.00
CA LYS A 287 0.56 15.69 -9.78
C LYS A 287 -0.36 14.93 -8.84
N LYS A 288 -0.81 15.63 -7.80
CA LYS A 288 -1.74 15.16 -6.79
C LYS A 288 -3.13 15.11 -7.40
N ALA A 289 -3.83 14.02 -7.14
CA ALA A 289 -5.23 13.88 -7.46
C ALA A 289 -5.84 12.82 -6.53
N PRO A 290 -7.10 12.96 -6.11
CA PRO A 290 -7.72 12.06 -5.13
C PRO A 290 -7.61 10.58 -5.55
N GLU A 291 -7.86 10.26 -6.80
CA GLU A 291 -7.81 8.90 -7.34
C GLU A 291 -6.43 8.23 -7.23
N ARG A 292 -5.35 9.02 -7.13
CA ARG A 292 -3.98 8.52 -7.05
C ARG A 292 -3.56 8.14 -5.64
N ILE A 293 -4.32 8.57 -4.62
CA ILE A 293 -3.97 8.36 -3.21
C ILE A 293 -3.83 6.87 -2.89
N PHE A 294 -4.70 6.02 -3.44
CA PHE A 294 -4.74 4.59 -3.10
C PHE A 294 -3.48 3.88 -3.57
N ARG A 295 -3.02 4.15 -4.79
CA ARG A 295 -1.74 3.61 -5.27
C ARG A 295 -0.53 4.20 -4.53
N THR A 296 -0.64 5.42 -4.03
CA THR A 296 0.40 6.02 -3.17
C THR A 296 0.45 5.32 -1.80
N LEU A 297 -0.72 4.95 -1.26
CA LEU A 297 -0.84 4.17 -0.02
C LEU A 297 -0.30 2.75 -0.21
N ASP A 298 -0.64 2.06 -1.31
CA ASP A 298 -0.10 0.73 -1.63
C ASP A 298 1.43 0.72 -1.64
N LEU A 299 2.05 1.77 -2.21
CA LEU A 299 3.51 1.93 -2.23
C LEU A 299 4.09 2.15 -0.83
N TYR A 300 3.43 2.96 0.00
CA TYR A 300 3.86 3.21 1.37
C TYR A 300 3.78 1.91 2.19
N GLU A 301 2.63 1.24 2.14
CA GLU A 301 2.36 -0.03 2.83
C GLU A 301 3.42 -1.07 2.47
N ALA A 302 3.67 -1.29 1.17
CA ALA A 302 4.66 -2.27 0.73
C ALA A 302 6.08 -1.99 1.23
N ILE A 303 6.48 -0.72 1.42
CA ILE A 303 7.79 -0.39 1.97
C ILE A 303 7.79 -0.55 3.50
N ALA A 304 6.73 -0.10 4.18
CA ALA A 304 6.58 -0.21 5.62
C ALA A 304 6.57 -1.67 6.08
N ASP A 305 5.82 -2.53 5.40
CA ASP A 305 5.75 -3.97 5.68
C ASP A 305 7.10 -4.66 5.50
N LEU A 306 7.87 -4.25 4.48
CA LEU A 306 9.19 -4.81 4.20
C LEU A 306 10.30 -4.21 5.07
N TRP A 307 10.01 -3.18 5.89
CA TRP A 307 11.04 -2.48 6.67
C TRP A 307 11.81 -3.42 7.60
N THR A 308 11.10 -4.34 8.25
CA THR A 308 11.68 -5.34 9.17
C THR A 308 12.68 -6.27 8.50
N GLU A 309 12.60 -6.42 7.18
CA GLU A 309 13.53 -7.21 6.38
C GLU A 309 14.61 -6.34 5.72
N ILE A 310 14.26 -5.12 5.30
CA ILE A 310 15.20 -4.15 4.71
C ILE A 310 16.25 -3.72 5.73
N GLU A 311 15.85 -3.42 6.96
CA GLU A 311 16.75 -2.95 8.01
C GLU A 311 17.94 -3.89 8.29
N PRO A 312 17.74 -5.21 8.54
CA PRO A 312 18.84 -6.13 8.77
C PRO A 312 19.68 -6.42 7.51
N ILE A 313 19.10 -6.35 6.30
CA ILE A 313 19.85 -6.56 5.06
C ILE A 313 20.87 -5.43 4.84
N PHE A 314 20.48 -4.18 5.13
CA PHE A 314 21.25 -2.97 4.88
C PHE A 314 21.74 -2.28 6.17
N ASP A 315 21.94 -3.04 7.23
CA ASP A 315 22.33 -2.61 8.58
C ASP A 315 23.68 -1.86 8.66
N LEU A 316 24.55 -2.06 7.67
CA LEU A 316 25.91 -1.53 7.63
C LEU A 316 25.98 -0.05 7.22
N GLU A 317 27.10 0.60 7.57
CA GLU A 317 27.38 1.99 7.17
C GLU A 317 27.56 2.12 5.65
N SER A 318 28.20 1.12 5.02
CA SER A 318 28.41 1.08 3.56
C SER A 318 27.11 1.11 2.74
N THR A 319 25.99 0.76 3.37
CA THR A 319 24.63 0.71 2.80
C THR A 319 23.69 1.77 3.39
N SER A 320 24.18 2.69 4.22
CA SER A 320 23.37 3.73 4.89
C SER A 320 22.58 4.59 3.90
N THR A 321 23.15 4.89 2.74
CA THR A 321 22.48 5.61 1.64
C THR A 321 21.20 4.93 1.14
N ILE A 322 21.15 3.58 1.15
CA ILE A 322 19.97 2.81 0.72
C ILE A 322 18.88 2.94 1.78
N ARG A 323 19.20 2.76 3.06
CA ARG A 323 18.25 2.96 4.17
C ARG A 323 17.69 4.39 4.18
N GLN A 324 18.55 5.38 3.97
CA GLN A 324 18.12 6.77 3.87
C GLN A 324 17.18 7.00 2.68
N GLN A 325 17.43 6.35 1.54
CA GLN A 325 16.55 6.42 0.38
C GLN A 325 15.17 5.79 0.67
N VAL A 326 15.12 4.65 1.36
CA VAL A 326 13.86 4.00 1.78
C VAL A 326 13.05 4.94 2.69
N ILE A 327 13.69 5.49 3.73
CA ILE A 327 13.05 6.44 4.66
C ILE A 327 12.58 7.70 3.93
N ASN A 328 13.41 8.26 3.05
CA ASN A 328 13.03 9.42 2.24
C ASN A 328 11.80 9.14 1.38
N SER A 329 11.69 7.93 0.84
CA SER A 329 10.56 7.51 0.01
C SER A 329 9.28 7.40 0.82
N LEU A 330 9.32 6.76 2.00
CA LEU A 330 8.20 6.73 2.95
C LEU A 330 7.75 8.15 3.33
N ASN A 331 8.69 9.02 3.67
CA ASN A 331 8.41 10.41 4.03
C ASN A 331 7.73 11.16 2.88
N LYS A 332 8.24 11.01 1.65
CA LYS A 332 7.69 11.68 0.47
C LYS A 332 6.31 11.14 0.09
N LEU A 333 6.09 9.83 0.19
CA LEU A 333 4.76 9.22 0.02
C LEU A 333 3.78 9.75 1.07
N GLY A 334 4.18 9.81 2.35
CA GLY A 334 3.36 10.35 3.43
C GLY A 334 3.05 11.85 3.25
N GLU A 335 4.01 12.66 2.80
CA GLU A 335 3.77 14.05 2.40
C GLU A 335 2.76 14.16 1.25
N ALA A 336 2.85 13.29 0.24
CA ALA A 336 1.95 13.27 -0.90
C ALA A 336 0.52 12.89 -0.51
N VAL A 337 0.35 11.89 0.36
CA VAL A 337 -0.95 11.49 0.93
C VAL A 337 -1.57 12.66 1.70
N ARG A 338 -0.83 13.27 2.65
CA ARG A 338 -1.30 14.43 3.44
C ARG A 338 -1.68 15.62 2.56
N ALA A 339 -0.91 15.88 1.51
CA ALA A 339 -1.23 16.95 0.58
C ALA A 339 -2.47 16.64 -0.28
N THR A 340 -2.65 15.39 -0.70
CA THR A 340 -3.82 14.96 -1.46
C THR A 340 -5.09 15.04 -0.61
N LEU A 341 -5.02 14.68 0.67
CA LEU A 341 -6.13 14.87 1.62
C LEU A 341 -6.49 16.36 1.80
N THR A 342 -5.50 17.24 1.92
CA THR A 342 -5.71 18.70 2.00
C THR A 342 -6.35 19.25 0.72
N GLU A 343 -5.91 18.77 -0.45
CA GLU A 343 -6.50 19.16 -1.73
C GLU A 343 -7.94 18.65 -1.88
N PHE A 344 -8.21 17.42 -1.44
CA PHE A 344 -9.55 16.85 -1.40
C PHE A 344 -10.49 17.66 -0.49
N GLU A 345 -10.06 18.02 0.71
CA GLU A 345 -10.81 18.91 1.62
C GLU A 345 -11.11 20.27 0.96
N THR A 346 -10.10 20.85 0.31
CA THR A 346 -10.22 22.11 -0.42
C THR A 346 -11.21 21.99 -1.58
N ALA A 347 -11.20 20.87 -2.30
CA ALA A 347 -12.11 20.60 -3.41
C ALA A 347 -13.57 20.48 -2.93
N ILE A 348 -13.82 19.83 -1.78
CA ILE A 348 -15.14 19.77 -1.14
C ILE A 348 -15.60 21.19 -0.77
N SER A 349 -14.74 21.95 -0.09
CA SER A 349 -15.06 23.30 0.39
C SER A 349 -15.37 24.27 -0.76
N LYS A 350 -14.61 24.18 -1.86
CA LYS A 350 -14.78 25.02 -3.05
C LYS A 350 -15.87 24.52 -4.01
N PHE A 351 -16.43 23.33 -3.79
CA PHE A 351 -17.44 22.75 -4.67
C PHE A 351 -18.63 23.70 -4.84
N ASN A 352 -18.92 24.15 -6.07
CA ASN A 352 -20.01 25.09 -6.31
C ASN A 352 -20.91 24.66 -7.47
N SER A 353 -21.98 23.94 -7.15
CA SER A 353 -23.10 23.71 -8.07
C SER A 353 -24.23 24.70 -7.80
N LYS A 354 -24.73 25.39 -8.84
CA LYS A 354 -25.92 26.26 -8.73
C LYS A 354 -27.24 25.47 -8.86
N ALA A 355 -27.17 24.20 -9.27
CA ALA A 355 -28.35 23.37 -9.46
C ALA A 355 -28.76 22.70 -8.15
N ALA A 356 -30.02 22.91 -7.74
CA ALA A 356 -30.65 22.13 -6.69
C ALA A 356 -30.93 20.70 -7.20
N VAL A 357 -30.89 19.72 -6.29
CA VAL A 357 -31.24 18.33 -6.63
C VAL A 357 -32.76 18.26 -6.73
N PRO A 358 -33.34 17.87 -7.88
CA PRO A 358 -34.78 17.75 -8.02
C PRO A 358 -35.37 16.86 -6.92
N GLY A 359 -36.46 17.32 -6.30
CA GLY A 359 -37.15 16.60 -5.23
C GLY A 359 -36.38 16.44 -3.92
N GLY A 360 -35.23 17.11 -3.74
CA GLY A 360 -34.46 17.06 -2.48
C GLY A 360 -33.73 15.74 -2.23
N GLY A 361 -33.44 14.97 -3.29
CA GLY A 361 -32.74 13.69 -3.18
C GLY A 361 -31.26 13.79 -2.74
N ILE A 362 -30.58 12.65 -2.76
CA ILE A 362 -29.15 12.56 -2.39
C ILE A 362 -28.30 13.35 -3.39
N HIS A 363 -27.46 14.25 -2.87
CA HIS A 363 -26.56 15.07 -3.66
C HIS A 363 -25.36 14.25 -4.20
N PRO A 364 -24.91 14.46 -5.45
CA PRO A 364 -23.77 13.73 -6.02
C PRO A 364 -22.47 13.87 -5.21
N LEU A 365 -22.20 15.05 -4.64
CA LEU A 365 -21.08 15.28 -3.72
C LEU A 365 -21.10 14.30 -2.55
N THR A 366 -22.27 14.05 -1.94
CA THR A 366 -22.43 13.12 -0.82
C THR A 366 -22.00 11.71 -1.21
N ARG A 367 -22.42 11.26 -2.40
CA ARG A 367 -22.04 9.92 -2.91
C ARG A 367 -20.54 9.83 -3.17
N TYR A 368 -19.98 10.83 -3.83
CA TYR A 368 -18.57 10.88 -4.18
C TYR A 368 -17.68 10.87 -2.93
N VAL A 369 -17.92 11.81 -2.01
CA VAL A 369 -17.11 11.95 -0.80
C VAL A 369 -17.24 10.73 0.10
N MET A 370 -18.46 10.21 0.33
CA MET A 370 -18.62 9.03 1.17
C MET A 370 -17.98 7.80 0.56
N ASN A 371 -18.07 7.57 -0.75
CA ASN A 371 -17.37 6.44 -1.37
C ASN A 371 -15.85 6.57 -1.21
N TYR A 372 -15.30 7.77 -1.41
CA TYR A 372 -13.88 8.02 -1.23
C TYR A 372 -13.41 7.79 0.21
N ILE A 373 -14.13 8.34 1.20
CA ILE A 373 -13.83 8.16 2.63
C ILE A 373 -13.99 6.68 3.05
N THR A 374 -14.99 5.97 2.51
CA THR A 374 -15.15 4.53 2.75
C THR A 374 -13.93 3.76 2.28
N PHE A 375 -13.40 4.03 1.07
CA PHE A 375 -12.19 3.36 0.60
C PHE A 375 -10.95 3.74 1.41
N LEU A 376 -10.84 4.98 1.89
CA LEU A 376 -9.72 5.37 2.77
C LEU A 376 -9.74 4.62 4.11
N ALA A 377 -10.92 4.27 4.63
CA ALA A 377 -11.04 3.53 5.87
C ALA A 377 -10.42 2.14 5.79
N ASP A 378 -10.36 1.53 4.60
CA ASP A 378 -9.75 0.21 4.40
C ASP A 378 -8.21 0.27 4.52
N TYR A 379 -7.61 1.47 4.40
CA TYR A 379 -6.18 1.72 4.61
C TYR A 379 -5.88 2.26 6.03
N SER A 380 -6.71 1.93 7.03
CA SER A 380 -6.62 2.54 8.35
C SER A 380 -5.30 2.29 9.08
N GLY A 381 -4.64 1.14 8.86
CA GLY A 381 -3.34 0.82 9.46
C GLY A 381 -2.29 1.85 9.05
N VAL A 382 -1.97 1.87 7.76
CA VAL A 382 -0.97 2.77 7.16
C VAL A 382 -1.29 4.25 7.37
N LEU A 383 -2.57 4.63 7.27
CA LEU A 383 -2.97 6.02 7.50
C LEU A 383 -2.81 6.47 8.95
N THR A 384 -2.85 5.55 9.92
CA THR A 384 -2.57 5.88 11.32
C THR A 384 -1.13 6.38 11.48
N ASP A 385 -0.18 5.70 10.85
CA ASP A 385 1.24 6.05 10.86
C ASP A 385 1.49 7.37 10.13
N ILE A 386 0.94 7.53 8.92
CA ILE A 386 1.11 8.75 8.11
C ILE A 386 0.53 9.99 8.80
N LEU A 387 -0.54 9.83 9.57
CA LEU A 387 -1.25 10.93 10.23
C LEU A 387 -0.76 11.19 11.67
N ALA A 388 0.05 10.33 12.25
CA ALA A 388 0.58 10.49 13.61
C ALA A 388 1.31 11.84 13.78
N ASP A 389 2.16 12.21 12.82
CA ASP A 389 2.96 13.45 12.82
C ASP A 389 2.23 14.65 12.17
N TRP A 390 0.95 14.50 11.85
CA TRP A 390 0.13 15.54 11.22
C TRP A 390 -1.21 15.65 11.96
N PRO A 391 -1.23 16.22 13.18
CA PRO A 391 -2.47 16.39 13.92
C PRO A 391 -3.42 17.36 13.20
N LEU A 392 -4.72 17.14 13.35
CA LEU A 392 -5.72 18.12 12.93
C LEU A 392 -5.74 19.28 13.92
N THR A 393 -5.35 20.48 13.48
CA THR A 393 -5.64 21.70 14.22
C THR A 393 -7.08 22.13 13.91
N VAL A 394 -8.05 21.54 14.60
CA VAL A 394 -9.45 21.94 14.41
C VAL A 394 -9.71 23.26 15.13
N PRO A 395 -10.26 24.29 14.46
CA PRO A 395 -10.65 25.53 15.13
C PRO A 395 -11.71 25.25 16.20
N SER A 396 -11.41 25.60 17.45
CA SER A 396 -12.38 25.60 18.54
C SER A 396 -13.26 26.86 18.48
N PRO A 397 -14.59 26.79 18.75
CA PRO A 397 -15.35 25.60 19.11
C PRO A 397 -15.90 24.86 17.87
N LEU A 398 -15.70 23.54 17.84
CA LEU A 398 -16.47 22.63 16.99
C LEU A 398 -17.94 22.65 17.46
N PRO A 399 -18.92 22.52 16.56
CA PRO A 399 -20.27 22.23 17.00
C PRO A 399 -20.27 20.82 17.63
N GLU A 400 -20.47 20.76 18.94
CA GLU A 400 -20.63 19.55 19.76
C GLU A 400 -21.67 18.56 19.18
N ALA A 401 -22.54 19.06 18.31
CA ALA A 401 -23.53 18.29 17.56
C ALA A 401 -22.97 17.31 16.51
N TYR A 402 -21.73 17.46 16.05
CA TYR A 402 -21.15 16.63 14.97
C TYR A 402 -19.96 15.78 15.39
N PHE A 403 -19.33 16.10 16.53
CA PHE A 403 -18.25 15.32 17.09
C PHE A 403 -18.72 14.67 18.40
N GLY A 404 -18.51 13.36 18.51
CA GLY A 404 -18.44 12.71 19.82
C GLY A 404 -17.51 13.49 20.74
N SER A 405 -17.67 13.37 22.06
CA SER A 405 -16.64 13.88 22.96
C SER A 405 -15.28 13.31 22.50
N PRO A 406 -14.22 14.12 22.33
CA PRO A 406 -12.91 13.62 21.90
C PRO A 406 -12.29 12.63 22.91
N VAL A 407 -12.91 12.49 24.09
CA VAL A 407 -12.55 11.59 25.17
C VAL A 407 -13.65 10.54 25.32
N SER A 408 -13.37 9.32 24.84
CA SER A 408 -14.07 8.11 25.24
C SER A 408 -14.00 7.98 26.77
N ALA A 409 -15.07 7.53 27.43
CA ALA A 409 -15.09 7.30 28.88
C ALA A 409 -13.98 6.34 29.38
N ASP A 410 -13.39 5.55 28.46
CA ASP A 410 -12.33 4.57 28.73
C ASP A 410 -10.90 5.09 28.54
N GLY A 411 -10.68 6.39 28.30
CA GLY A 411 -9.32 6.96 28.25
C GLY A 411 -8.48 6.57 27.03
N THR A 412 -9.03 5.84 26.06
CA THR A 412 -8.43 5.62 24.75
C THR A 412 -8.56 6.87 23.89
N SER A 413 -7.42 7.49 23.58
CA SER A 413 -7.29 8.58 22.62
C SER A 413 -7.95 8.21 21.29
N THR A 414 -8.89 9.04 20.84
CA THR A 414 -9.52 8.90 19.52
C THR A 414 -8.45 8.90 18.44
N SER A 415 -8.45 7.87 17.58
CA SER A 415 -7.41 7.69 16.57
C SER A 415 -7.33 8.89 15.61
N SER A 416 -6.10 9.30 15.25
CA SER A 416 -5.84 10.47 14.39
C SER A 416 -6.56 10.38 13.05
N ILE A 417 -6.66 9.17 12.49
CA ILE A 417 -7.44 8.89 11.27
C ILE A 417 -8.94 9.08 11.50
N SER A 418 -9.49 8.61 12.62
CA SER A 418 -10.93 8.77 12.93
C SER A 418 -11.32 10.24 12.96
N ILE A 419 -10.51 11.07 13.61
CA ILE A 419 -10.71 12.53 13.65
C ILE A 419 -10.65 13.12 12.24
N ARG A 420 -9.69 12.68 11.41
CA ARG A 420 -9.51 13.16 10.02
C ARG A 420 -10.70 12.80 9.13
N LEU A 421 -11.18 11.56 9.18
CA LEU A 421 -12.31 11.12 8.38
C LEU A 421 -13.61 11.79 8.84
N ALA A 422 -13.83 11.92 10.16
CA ALA A 422 -14.97 12.66 10.71
C ALA A 422 -14.97 14.14 10.28
N TRP A 423 -13.80 14.78 10.26
CA TRP A 423 -13.63 16.14 9.76
C TRP A 423 -14.02 16.29 8.29
N LEU A 424 -13.55 15.40 7.41
CA LEU A 424 -13.92 15.44 6.00
C LEU A 424 -15.43 15.25 5.78
N ILE A 425 -16.07 14.37 6.57
CA ILE A 425 -17.53 14.21 6.57
C ILE A 425 -18.20 15.52 7.01
N LEU A 426 -17.72 16.16 8.08
CA LEU A 426 -18.28 17.43 8.54
C LEU A 426 -18.15 18.53 7.47
N VAL A 427 -16.98 18.70 6.86
CA VAL A 427 -16.76 19.70 5.80
C VAL A 427 -17.77 19.52 4.67
N MET A 428 -18.04 18.26 4.28
CA MET A 428 -19.09 17.95 3.31
C MET A 428 -20.49 18.30 3.84
N LEU A 429 -20.83 17.94 5.08
CA LEU A 429 -22.15 18.24 5.68
C LEU A 429 -22.41 19.75 5.76
N CYS A 430 -21.43 20.55 6.22
CA CYS A 430 -21.50 22.02 6.21
C CYS A 430 -21.71 22.55 4.79
N LYS A 431 -21.07 21.92 3.80
CA LYS A 431 -21.26 22.32 2.41
C LYS A 431 -22.68 22.04 1.91
N LEU A 432 -23.27 20.91 2.32
CA LEU A 432 -24.66 20.57 2.00
C LEU A 432 -25.66 21.49 2.70
N ASP A 433 -25.35 21.95 3.92
CA ASP A 433 -26.17 22.92 4.65
C ASP A 433 -26.34 24.22 3.85
N GLY A 434 -25.25 24.81 3.37
CA GLY A 434 -25.31 25.97 2.47
C GLY A 434 -25.97 25.69 1.12
N LYS A 435 -26.09 24.42 0.69
CA LYS A 435 -26.86 24.04 -0.51
C LYS A 435 -28.35 23.87 -0.22
N ALA A 436 -28.72 23.59 1.02
CA ALA A 436 -30.12 23.51 1.44
C ALA A 436 -30.82 24.88 1.34
N GLU A 437 -30.07 25.99 1.44
CA GLU A 437 -30.57 27.36 1.26
C GLU A 437 -31.04 27.67 -0.18
N ILE A 438 -30.66 26.86 -1.17
CA ILE A 438 -31.07 27.07 -2.57
C ILE A 438 -32.56 26.74 -2.76
N TYR A 439 -33.13 25.85 -1.93
CA TYR A 439 -34.54 25.50 -2.03
C TYR A 439 -35.41 26.64 -1.48
N LYS A 440 -36.45 27.00 -2.23
CA LYS A 440 -37.42 28.02 -1.81
C LYS A 440 -38.29 27.56 -0.65
N ASP A 441 -38.59 26.26 -0.59
CA ASP A 441 -39.40 25.66 0.45
C ASP A 441 -38.50 25.11 1.56
N VAL A 442 -38.68 25.65 2.78
CA VAL A 442 -37.90 25.27 3.97
C VAL A 442 -38.09 23.80 4.34
N ALA A 443 -39.29 23.24 4.11
CA ALA A 443 -39.54 21.83 4.38
C ALA A 443 -38.74 20.94 3.41
N LEU A 444 -38.59 21.35 2.15
CA LEU A 444 -37.75 20.66 1.17
C LEU A 444 -36.26 20.76 1.53
N SER A 445 -35.79 21.90 2.06
CA SER A 445 -34.43 22.04 2.59
C SER A 445 -34.15 21.01 3.70
N TYR A 446 -35.05 20.86 4.67
CA TYR A 446 -34.91 19.85 5.73
C TYR A 446 -34.97 18.41 5.21
N LEU A 447 -35.84 18.13 4.24
CA LEU A 447 -35.91 16.81 3.61
C LEU A 447 -34.61 16.46 2.87
N PHE A 448 -34.03 17.43 2.17
CA PHE A 448 -32.73 17.31 1.52
C PHE A 448 -31.61 16.98 2.52
N LEU A 449 -31.56 17.69 3.65
CA LEU A 449 -30.59 17.41 4.71
C LEU A 449 -30.79 16.02 5.31
N ALA A 450 -32.04 15.63 5.59
CA ALA A 450 -32.36 14.30 6.11
C ALA A 450 -31.93 13.19 5.14
N ASN A 451 -32.20 13.32 3.85
CA ASN A 451 -31.80 12.35 2.83
C ASN A 451 -30.30 12.15 2.75
N ASN A 452 -29.54 13.25 2.73
CA ASN A 452 -28.10 13.18 2.60
C ASN A 452 -27.45 12.64 3.87
N LEU A 453 -27.92 13.07 5.05
CA LEU A 453 -27.38 12.56 6.30
C LEU A 453 -27.75 11.09 6.54
N GLN A 454 -28.97 10.67 6.22
CA GLN A 454 -29.35 9.25 6.29
C GLN A 454 -28.49 8.39 5.35
N TYR A 455 -28.13 8.91 4.18
CA TYR A 455 -27.21 8.23 3.28
C TYR A 455 -25.81 8.07 3.90
N VAL A 456 -25.30 9.11 4.56
CA VAL A 456 -24.02 9.06 5.29
C VAL A 456 -24.06 8.01 6.40
N VAL A 457 -25.07 8.05 7.27
CA VAL A 457 -25.29 7.08 8.36
C VAL A 457 -25.33 5.65 7.79
N ASN A 458 -26.13 5.41 6.76
CA ASN A 458 -26.23 4.10 6.12
C ASN A 458 -24.91 3.63 5.51
N LYS A 459 -24.09 4.54 4.99
CA LYS A 459 -22.77 4.23 4.42
C LYS A 459 -21.77 3.85 5.51
N VAL A 460 -21.71 4.63 6.60
CA VAL A 460 -20.85 4.35 7.75
C VAL A 460 -21.23 3.01 8.39
N GLN A 461 -22.52 2.76 8.60
CA GLN A 461 -23.01 1.51 9.19
C GLN A 461 -22.61 0.25 8.40
N LYS A 462 -22.41 0.37 7.09
CA LYS A 462 -22.13 -0.75 6.17
C LYS A 462 -20.64 -0.92 5.85
N SER A 463 -19.74 -0.12 6.42
CA SER A 463 -18.31 -0.19 6.13
C SER A 463 -17.44 -0.20 7.38
N SER A 464 -16.13 -0.40 7.17
CA SER A 464 -15.06 -0.28 8.18
C SER A 464 -15.07 1.05 8.94
N LEU A 465 -15.71 2.09 8.38
CA LEU A 465 -15.92 3.39 9.03
C LEU A 465 -16.66 3.28 10.36
N LYS A 466 -17.56 2.31 10.53
CA LYS A 466 -18.27 2.11 11.81
C LYS A 466 -17.28 1.87 12.95
N LEU A 467 -16.25 1.06 12.71
CA LEU A 467 -15.22 0.74 13.70
C LEU A 467 -14.36 1.96 14.05
N LEU A 468 -14.07 2.80 13.05
CA LEU A 468 -13.25 4.00 13.24
C LEU A 468 -14.01 5.13 13.96
N LEU A 469 -15.29 5.36 13.60
CA LEU A 469 -16.08 6.48 14.12
C LEU A 469 -16.83 6.16 15.43
N GLY A 470 -17.16 4.89 15.66
CA GLY A 470 -17.81 4.43 16.88
C GLY A 470 -19.33 4.64 16.91
N ASP A 471 -19.99 3.95 17.85
CA ASP A 471 -21.46 3.96 17.99
C ASP A 471 -22.01 5.31 18.50
N GLU A 472 -21.27 6.06 19.32
CA GLU A 472 -21.70 7.39 19.79
C GLU A 472 -21.85 8.37 18.60
N TRP A 473 -20.90 8.36 17.67
CA TRP A 473 -20.97 9.19 16.46
C TRP A 473 -22.20 8.82 15.64
N MET A 474 -22.50 7.53 15.51
CA MET A 474 -23.68 7.03 14.80
C MET A 474 -24.98 7.48 15.45
N GLU A 475 -25.12 7.32 16.77
CA GLU A 475 -26.32 7.70 17.51
C GLU A 475 -26.64 9.19 17.36
N LYS A 476 -25.62 10.06 17.49
CA LYS A 476 -25.77 11.52 17.30
C LYS A 476 -26.27 11.87 15.90
N HIS A 477 -25.71 11.25 14.86
CA HIS A 477 -26.11 11.54 13.49
C HIS A 477 -27.50 10.95 13.16
N GLU A 478 -27.86 9.79 13.71
CA GLU A 478 -29.22 9.25 13.61
C GLU A 478 -30.27 10.13 14.32
N GLU A 479 -29.93 10.68 15.49
CA GLU A 479 -30.76 11.68 16.16
C GLU A 479 -30.92 12.93 15.30
N LYS A 480 -29.84 13.40 14.67
CA LYS A 480 -29.89 14.55 13.78
C LYS A 480 -30.76 14.30 12.55
N VAL A 481 -30.75 13.10 11.97
CA VAL A 481 -31.70 12.72 10.90
C VAL A 481 -33.14 12.82 11.40
N ARG A 482 -33.44 12.27 12.59
CA ARG A 482 -34.78 12.35 13.20
C ARG A 482 -35.19 13.82 13.43
N GLN A 483 -34.25 14.67 13.84
CA GLN A 483 -34.49 16.10 14.01
C GLN A 483 -34.85 16.79 12.68
N TYR A 484 -34.11 16.51 11.60
CA TYR A 484 -34.43 17.05 10.27
C TYR A 484 -35.78 16.56 9.75
N ALA A 485 -36.10 15.28 9.92
CA ALA A 485 -37.41 14.72 9.57
C ALA A 485 -38.54 15.42 10.34
N SER A 486 -38.41 15.61 11.65
CA SER A 486 -39.38 16.32 12.48
C SER A 486 -39.55 17.79 12.08
N ASN A 487 -38.45 18.47 11.70
CA ASN A 487 -38.52 19.84 11.19
C ASN A 487 -39.23 19.93 9.83
N TYR A 488 -38.98 18.98 8.91
CA TYR A 488 -39.75 18.86 7.67
C TYR A 488 -41.24 18.69 7.97
N GLU A 489 -41.60 17.78 8.88
CA GLU A 489 -43.01 17.55 9.25
C GLU A 489 -43.66 18.83 9.79
N ARG A 490 -42.97 19.51 10.71
CA ARG A 490 -43.46 20.75 11.33
C ARG A 490 -43.66 21.85 10.30
N MET A 491 -42.70 22.07 9.40
CA MET A 491 -42.78 23.15 8.42
C MET A 491 -43.74 22.83 7.27
N GLY A 492 -43.61 21.63 6.67
CA GLY A 492 -44.33 21.21 5.48
C GLY A 492 -45.82 20.96 5.69
N TRP A 493 -46.22 20.63 6.92
CA TRP A 493 -47.63 20.35 7.27
C TRP A 493 -48.24 21.38 8.22
N SER A 494 -47.50 22.45 8.58
CA SER A 494 -47.95 23.52 9.50
C SER A 494 -49.32 24.10 9.12
N LYS A 495 -49.51 24.49 7.86
CA LYS A 495 -50.78 25.05 7.34
C LYS A 495 -51.94 24.04 7.41
N VAL A 496 -51.65 22.75 7.28
CA VAL A 496 -52.66 21.68 7.35
C VAL A 496 -53.09 21.49 8.80
N PHE A 497 -52.13 21.44 9.73
CA PHE A 497 -52.43 21.35 11.16
C PHE A 497 -53.17 22.58 11.67
N ALA A 498 -52.76 23.79 11.29
CA ALA A 498 -53.42 25.04 11.67
C ALA A 498 -54.82 25.23 11.04
N ALA A 499 -55.14 24.48 9.99
CA ALA A 499 -56.48 24.50 9.40
C ALA A 499 -57.51 23.74 10.24
N LEU A 500 -57.05 22.84 11.13
CA LEU A 500 -57.90 22.09 12.05
C LEU A 500 -58.18 22.90 13.32
N PRO A 501 -59.35 22.73 13.94
CA PRO A 501 -59.69 23.44 15.15
C PRO A 501 -58.98 22.85 16.37
N ASP A 502 -58.71 23.69 17.37
CA ASP A 502 -58.19 23.23 18.65
C ASP A 502 -59.19 22.29 19.33
N ALA A 503 -58.70 21.22 19.97
CA ALA A 503 -59.52 20.18 20.59
C ALA A 503 -60.51 20.69 21.67
N ASN A 504 -60.34 21.94 22.12
CA ASN A 504 -61.17 22.58 23.15
C ASN A 504 -62.35 23.39 22.59
N ASP A 505 -62.46 23.56 21.27
CA ASP A 505 -63.53 24.36 20.65
C ASP A 505 -64.78 23.50 20.40
N ASN A 506 -65.53 23.23 21.48
CA ASN A 506 -66.65 22.28 21.48
C ASN A 506 -67.97 22.85 20.92
N GLN A 507 -68.02 24.11 20.49
CA GLN A 507 -69.26 24.74 19.97
C GLN A 507 -69.01 25.58 18.70
N MET A 508 -68.68 24.90 17.61
CA MET A 508 -68.56 25.56 16.30
C MET A 508 -69.92 25.73 15.63
N THR A 509 -70.18 26.94 15.11
CA THR A 509 -71.34 27.21 14.25
C THR A 509 -71.16 26.60 12.86
N THR A 510 -72.26 26.28 12.16
CA THR A 510 -72.24 25.75 10.78
C THR A 510 -71.35 26.53 9.79
N PRO A 511 -71.32 27.88 9.77
CA PRO A 511 -70.39 28.62 8.91
C PRO A 511 -68.92 28.44 9.31
N GLN A 512 -68.59 28.36 10.60
CA GLN A 512 -67.21 28.10 11.07
C GLN A 512 -66.72 26.70 10.68
N VAL A 513 -67.57 25.69 10.84
CA VAL A 513 -67.29 24.31 10.38
C VAL A 513 -67.05 24.28 8.87
N THR A 514 -67.92 24.95 8.11
CA THR A 514 -67.80 25.05 6.64
C THR A 514 -66.46 25.67 6.23
N ASP A 515 -66.06 26.75 6.89
CA ASP A 515 -64.83 27.46 6.60
C ASP A 515 -63.58 26.63 6.97
N CYS A 516 -63.64 25.91 8.09
CA CYS A 516 -62.59 25.00 8.52
C CYS A 516 -62.38 23.84 7.52
N PHE A 517 -63.44 23.18 7.03
CA PHE A 517 -63.31 22.16 5.98
C PHE A 517 -62.70 22.71 4.69
N LYS A 518 -63.09 23.93 4.27
CA LYS A 518 -62.51 24.57 3.08
C LYS A 518 -61.03 24.88 3.27
N ARG A 519 -60.66 25.47 4.42
CA ARG A 519 -59.25 25.73 4.78
C ARG A 519 -58.43 24.45 4.80
N PHE A 520 -58.96 23.40 5.42
CA PHE A 520 -58.29 22.09 5.45
C PHE A 520 -58.07 21.53 4.04
N ASN A 521 -59.12 21.50 3.21
CA ASN A 521 -59.02 20.96 1.86
C ASN A 521 -57.96 21.69 1.04
N SER A 522 -57.98 23.03 1.06
CA SER A 522 -57.01 23.85 0.31
C SER A 522 -55.59 23.66 0.83
N SER A 523 -55.38 23.69 2.15
CA SER A 523 -54.05 23.49 2.76
C SER A 523 -53.50 22.09 2.48
N PHE A 524 -54.34 21.05 2.55
CA PHE A 524 -53.93 19.68 2.30
C PHE A 524 -53.59 19.45 0.83
N GLU A 525 -54.41 19.97 -0.09
CA GLU A 525 -54.17 19.87 -1.54
C GLU A 525 -52.90 20.64 -1.95
N GLU A 526 -52.66 21.82 -1.39
CA GLU A 526 -51.40 22.58 -1.57
C GLU A 526 -50.19 21.77 -1.08
N ALA A 527 -50.25 21.24 0.15
CA ALA A 527 -49.15 20.45 0.72
C ALA A 527 -48.89 19.18 -0.10
N TYR A 528 -49.94 18.44 -0.47
CA TYR A 528 -49.84 17.23 -1.27
C TYR A 528 -49.21 17.50 -2.65
N ASN A 529 -49.72 18.49 -3.38
CA ASN A 529 -49.23 18.81 -4.72
C ASN A 529 -47.78 19.30 -4.72
N ASN A 530 -47.39 20.11 -3.73
CA ASN A 530 -46.02 20.56 -3.58
C ASN A 530 -45.06 19.39 -3.31
N GLN A 531 -45.47 18.46 -2.45
CA GLN A 531 -44.63 17.37 -1.96
C GLN A 531 -44.68 16.09 -2.81
N ALA A 532 -45.63 15.96 -3.73
CA ALA A 532 -45.77 14.79 -4.61
C ALA A 532 -44.52 14.52 -5.46
N SER A 533 -43.81 15.59 -5.86
CA SER A 533 -42.56 15.49 -6.63
C SER A 533 -41.31 15.26 -5.78
N TRP A 534 -41.43 15.34 -4.44
CA TRP A 534 -40.30 15.20 -3.53
C TRP A 534 -39.92 13.73 -3.36
N VAL A 535 -38.67 13.50 -2.97
CA VAL A 535 -38.08 12.15 -2.88
C VAL A 535 -37.48 11.95 -1.51
N VAL A 536 -37.79 10.82 -0.88
CA VAL A 536 -36.99 10.26 0.22
C VAL A 536 -36.39 8.94 -0.24
N SER A 537 -35.06 8.89 -0.37
CA SER A 537 -34.37 7.76 -0.99
C SER A 537 -34.37 6.51 -0.10
N ASP A 538 -34.19 6.69 1.21
CA ASP A 538 -34.19 5.59 2.17
C ASP A 538 -35.64 5.17 2.49
N SER A 539 -35.96 3.88 2.30
CA SER A 539 -37.32 3.38 2.52
C SER A 539 -37.74 3.46 3.98
N LYS A 540 -36.86 3.12 4.92
CA LYS A 540 -37.17 3.11 6.36
C LYS A 540 -37.48 4.53 6.83
N LEU A 541 -36.67 5.50 6.46
CA LEU A 541 -36.88 6.91 6.78
C LEU A 541 -38.18 7.43 6.14
N ARG A 542 -38.43 7.10 4.86
CA ARG A 542 -39.64 7.49 4.16
C ARG A 542 -40.89 6.98 4.86
N ASP A 543 -40.89 5.71 5.25
CA ASP A 543 -42.04 5.08 5.91
C ASP A 543 -42.24 5.64 7.32
N GLN A 544 -41.15 5.89 8.06
CA GLN A 544 -41.21 6.56 9.37
C GLN A 544 -41.84 7.95 9.29
N ILE A 545 -41.44 8.76 8.31
CA ILE A 545 -42.03 10.09 8.07
C ILE A 545 -43.52 9.98 7.76
N LYS A 546 -43.90 9.08 6.84
CA LYS A 546 -45.31 8.86 6.46
C LYS A 546 -46.17 8.46 7.65
N VAL A 547 -45.70 7.48 8.43
CA VAL A 547 -46.39 7.01 9.63
C VAL A 547 -46.49 8.12 10.67
N SER A 548 -45.44 8.92 10.87
CA SER A 548 -45.44 10.02 11.83
C SER A 548 -46.45 11.11 11.45
N VAL A 549 -46.49 11.54 10.19
CA VAL A 549 -47.48 12.51 9.69
C VAL A 549 -48.89 11.95 9.83
N ALA A 550 -49.13 10.71 9.38
CA ALA A 550 -50.45 10.08 9.49
C ALA A 550 -50.91 9.98 10.95
N ARG A 551 -50.02 9.59 11.87
CA ARG A 551 -50.31 9.50 13.31
C ARG A 551 -50.69 10.85 13.92
N LYS A 552 -50.08 11.94 13.46
CA LYS A 552 -50.38 13.31 13.95
C LYS A 552 -51.65 13.89 13.32
N LEU A 553 -51.92 13.59 12.05
CA LEU A 553 -52.98 14.22 11.28
C LEU A 553 -54.32 13.46 11.31
N VAL A 554 -54.29 12.15 11.05
CA VAL A 554 -55.50 11.34 10.81
C VAL A 554 -56.42 11.29 12.02
N PRO A 555 -55.95 11.08 13.27
CA PRO A 555 -56.84 11.04 14.44
C PRO A 555 -57.59 12.35 14.67
N VAL A 556 -56.87 13.49 14.58
CA VAL A 556 -57.44 14.83 14.79
C VAL A 556 -58.46 15.15 13.70
N TYR A 557 -58.14 14.85 12.44
CA TYR A 557 -59.10 15.04 11.35
C TYR A 557 -60.30 14.12 11.45
N ARG A 558 -60.11 12.85 11.84
CA ARG A 558 -61.20 11.87 12.01
C ARG A 558 -62.18 12.32 13.08
N GLU A 559 -61.69 12.84 14.20
CA GLU A 559 -62.53 13.37 15.27
C GLU A 559 -63.33 14.60 14.80
N PHE A 560 -62.66 15.57 14.17
CA PHE A 560 -63.31 16.75 13.59
C PHE A 560 -64.37 16.36 12.54
N TYR A 561 -64.03 15.44 11.64
CA TYR A 561 -64.89 14.93 10.59
C TYR A 561 -66.13 14.25 11.18
N GLY A 562 -65.95 13.35 12.16
CA GLY A 562 -67.04 12.61 12.80
C GLY A 562 -68.04 13.54 13.50
N LYS A 563 -67.56 14.54 14.25
CA LYS A 563 -68.41 15.49 14.98
C LYS A 563 -69.19 16.43 14.07
N ASN A 564 -68.59 16.86 12.95
CA ASN A 564 -69.08 18.03 12.22
C ASN A 564 -69.64 17.72 10.81
N ARG A 565 -69.38 16.54 10.23
CA ARG A 565 -69.81 16.19 8.86
C ARG A 565 -71.31 16.37 8.64
N GLN A 566 -72.14 15.97 9.61
CA GLN A 566 -73.61 16.02 9.47
C GLN A 566 -74.13 17.46 9.34
N LEU A 567 -73.44 18.44 9.94
CA LEU A 567 -73.82 19.86 9.90
C LEU A 567 -73.62 20.49 8.51
N VAL A 568 -72.73 19.92 7.70
CA VAL A 568 -72.37 20.40 6.35
C VAL A 568 -72.76 19.43 5.24
N ALA A 569 -73.30 18.26 5.57
CA ALA A 569 -73.69 17.21 4.62
C ALA A 569 -74.71 17.64 3.54
N ARG A 570 -75.48 18.71 3.79
CA ARG A 570 -76.47 19.25 2.83
C ARG A 570 -75.86 20.13 1.73
N LYS A 571 -74.55 20.39 1.76
CA LYS A 571 -73.85 21.22 0.78
C LYS A 571 -72.77 20.38 0.09
N GLU A 572 -73.03 20.01 -1.16
CA GLU A 572 -72.10 19.22 -1.97
C GLU A 572 -70.74 19.93 -2.14
N GLY A 573 -69.64 19.17 -2.10
CA GLY A 573 -68.29 19.68 -2.37
C GLY A 573 -67.55 20.38 -1.22
N ILE A 574 -68.16 20.51 -0.02
CA ILE A 574 -67.47 21.09 1.16
C ILE A 574 -66.50 20.11 1.82
N VAL A 575 -66.87 18.84 1.86
CA VAL A 575 -66.05 17.77 2.46
C VAL A 575 -65.45 16.97 1.30
N ARG A 576 -64.16 17.18 1.00
CA ARG A 576 -63.48 16.55 -0.15
C ARG A 576 -62.70 15.29 0.20
N PHE A 577 -62.16 15.20 1.42
CA PHE A 577 -61.32 14.09 1.86
C PHE A 577 -62.02 13.31 2.97
N ALA A 578 -62.16 12.00 2.85
CA ALA A 578 -62.55 11.17 3.99
C ALA A 578 -61.32 10.87 4.85
N PRO A 579 -61.46 10.69 6.18
CA PRO A 579 -60.33 10.35 7.04
C PRO A 579 -59.59 9.07 6.63
N ASP A 580 -60.32 8.11 6.04
CA ASP A 580 -59.75 6.85 5.58
C ASP A 580 -58.97 7.00 4.26
N ASP A 581 -59.30 8.00 3.44
CA ASP A 581 -58.58 8.31 2.19
C ASP A 581 -57.26 9.02 2.44
N LEU A 582 -57.15 9.81 3.52
CA LEU A 582 -55.93 10.54 3.86
C LEU A 582 -54.72 9.62 4.02
N GLY A 583 -54.92 8.41 4.54
CA GLY A 583 -53.88 7.40 4.64
C GLY A 583 -53.32 6.98 3.28
N ASN A 584 -54.19 6.83 2.28
CA ASN A 584 -53.78 6.46 0.92
C ASN A 584 -52.98 7.59 0.26
N TYR A 585 -53.45 8.84 0.36
CA TYR A 585 -52.72 10.00 -0.17
C TYR A 585 -51.32 10.13 0.47
N LEU A 586 -51.21 10.02 1.79
CA LEU A 586 -49.90 10.08 2.47
C LEU A 586 -48.98 8.92 2.06
N SER A 587 -49.56 7.75 1.76
CA SER A 587 -48.81 6.58 1.32
C SER A 587 -48.14 6.80 -0.05
N ASP A 588 -48.72 7.60 -0.94
CA ASP A 588 -48.19 7.88 -2.28
C ASP A 588 -47.12 9.00 -2.32
N LEU A 589 -46.89 9.70 -1.21
CA LEU A 589 -45.92 10.81 -1.18
C LEU A 589 -44.45 10.33 -1.15
N LEU A 590 -43.54 11.24 -1.47
CA LEU A 590 -42.08 11.09 -1.27
C LEU A 590 -41.39 10.01 -2.14
N PHE A 591 -42.04 9.52 -3.19
CA PHE A 591 -41.43 8.60 -4.17
C PHE A 591 -40.83 9.31 -5.40
N GLY A 592 -41.10 10.60 -5.59
CA GLY A 592 -40.72 11.36 -6.78
C GLY A 592 -41.65 11.19 -7.98
N ALA A 593 -41.42 12.01 -9.02
CA ALA A 593 -42.29 12.14 -10.20
C ALA A 593 -42.43 10.88 -11.09
N GLY A 594 -41.83 9.73 -10.71
CA GLY A 594 -41.92 8.47 -11.45
C GLY A 594 -42.26 7.24 -10.60
N GLY A 595 -42.69 7.44 -9.34
CA GLY A 595 -42.80 6.34 -8.37
C GLY A 595 -44.17 5.66 -8.23
N SER A 596 -45.25 6.23 -8.78
CA SER A 596 -46.58 5.62 -8.67
C SER A 596 -47.29 5.64 -10.02
N GLY A 597 -47.14 4.53 -10.76
CA GLY A 597 -48.00 4.22 -11.90
C GLY A 597 -49.37 3.80 -11.39
N SER A 598 -50.23 4.77 -11.06
CA SER A 598 -51.67 4.58 -11.04
C SER A 598 -52.33 5.90 -11.40
N SER A 599 -52.66 6.04 -12.68
CA SER A 599 -53.47 7.13 -13.20
C SER A 599 -54.87 7.06 -12.60
N LEU A 600 -55.14 7.83 -11.55
CA LEU A 600 -56.52 8.17 -11.20
C LEU A 600 -56.97 9.26 -12.17
N SER A 601 -57.54 8.81 -13.30
CA SER A 601 -58.27 9.63 -14.25
C SER A 601 -59.49 10.25 -13.55
N LEU A 602 -59.42 11.55 -13.30
CA LEU A 602 -60.61 12.38 -13.05
C LEU A 602 -61.44 12.39 -14.34
N SER A 603 -62.59 11.72 -14.28
CA SER A 603 -63.59 11.66 -15.34
C SER A 603 -64.24 13.04 -15.54
N THR A 604 -63.79 13.78 -16.56
CA THR A 604 -64.56 14.88 -17.14
C THR A 604 -65.46 14.33 -18.24
N SER A 605 -66.76 14.32 -17.97
CA SER A 605 -67.81 14.08 -18.95
C SER A 605 -67.87 15.22 -19.95
N SER A 606 -67.46 14.97 -21.20
CA SER A 606 -67.83 15.81 -22.34
C SER A 606 -68.25 14.94 -23.53
N SER A 607 -69.57 14.96 -23.72
CA SER A 607 -70.36 14.64 -24.92
C SER A 607 -69.59 14.33 -26.21
N ALA A 608 -69.72 13.08 -26.66
CA ALA A 608 -69.38 12.63 -28.00
C ALA A 608 -70.42 13.13 -29.02
N SER A 609 -69.95 13.83 -30.05
CA SER A 609 -70.64 13.90 -31.35
C SER A 609 -69.84 13.11 -32.37
N SER A 610 -70.56 12.21 -33.02
CA SER A 610 -70.16 11.28 -34.06
C SER A 610 -69.61 11.96 -35.30
N PHE A 611 -68.46 11.50 -35.80
CA PHE A 611 -68.21 11.39 -37.24
C PHE A 611 -67.27 10.21 -37.55
N SER A 612 -67.81 9.26 -38.28
CA SER A 612 -67.15 8.14 -38.94
C SER A 612 -66.37 8.60 -40.18
N SER A 613 -65.19 8.06 -40.45
CA SER A 613 -64.86 7.42 -41.75
C SER A 613 -63.42 6.91 -41.89
N SER A 614 -63.34 5.77 -42.58
CA SER A 614 -62.27 5.21 -43.40
C SER A 614 -60.99 4.65 -42.75
N SER A 615 -61.04 3.32 -42.64
CA SER A 615 -60.00 2.33 -42.97
C SER A 615 -58.88 2.75 -43.92
N GLY A 616 -57.64 2.39 -43.54
CA GLY A 616 -56.50 2.25 -44.45
C GLY A 616 -55.52 1.19 -43.90
N HIS A 617 -55.60 -0.02 -44.45
CA HIS A 617 -54.61 -1.08 -44.30
C HIS A 617 -53.22 -0.64 -44.74
N SER A 618 -52.15 -1.13 -44.10
CA SER A 618 -51.00 -1.77 -44.78
C SER A 618 -50.02 -2.43 -43.80
N ARG A 619 -49.79 -3.73 -44.03
CA ARG A 619 -48.76 -4.61 -43.45
C ARG A 619 -47.43 -4.47 -44.21
N GLY A 620 -46.34 -4.87 -43.54
CA GLY A 620 -45.07 -5.31 -44.13
C GLY A 620 -43.89 -4.84 -43.28
N VAL A 621 -43.21 -5.62 -42.43
CA VAL A 621 -42.48 -6.89 -42.59
C VAL A 621 -41.29 -6.83 -43.56
N ARG A 622 -40.10 -6.85 -42.94
CA ARG A 622 -38.81 -7.51 -43.29
C ARG A 622 -37.68 -6.79 -44.02
N SER A 623 -36.48 -7.10 -43.49
CA SER A 623 -35.11 -7.09 -44.05
C SER A 623 -34.45 -5.71 -44.07
N ARG A 624 -33.24 -5.48 -43.54
CA ARG A 624 -32.06 -6.33 -43.32
C ARG A 624 -31.37 -5.98 -42.00
#